data_AF-A0A1B1K7F3-F1
#
_entry.id   AF-A0A1B1K7F3-F1
#
_cell.length_a   1.000
_cell.length_b   1.000
_cell.length_c   1.000
_cell.angle_alpha   90.00
_cell.angle_beta   90.00
_cell.angle_gamma   90.00
#
_symmetry.space_group_name_H-M   'P 1'
#
loop_
_entity.id
_entity.type
_entity.pdbx_description
1 polymer ?
#
loop_
_entity_poly.entity_id
_entity_poly.type
_entity_poly.pdbx_seq_one_letter_code
_entity_poly.pdbx_strand_id
1 'polypeptide(L)'
;MWTSIALHTTPEIPLHRAPEIALLTRGVELDVLGIGYDAITDAERAAVVASHPRPDFKDEILAAFTDGLHDRPDTTFGNVKADVLAHFVPGFVRGDFVDAILKSAWSE
;
A
#
# COMPACT_ATOMS: atom_id res chain seq x y z
N MET A 1 1.32 8.67 16.43
CA MET A 1 1.58 9.06 15.03
C MET A 1 2.48 8.06 14.31
N TRP A 2 3.77 7.94 14.67
CA TRP A 2 4.71 7.02 13.98
C TRP A 2 4.24 5.56 13.91
N THR A 3 3.69 5.02 14.99
CA THR A 3 3.17 3.64 15.02
C THR A 3 2.02 3.43 14.01
N SER A 4 1.15 4.43 13.82
CA SER A 4 0.09 4.36 12.82
C SER A 4 0.69 4.26 11.42
N ILE A 5 1.65 5.13 11.09
CA ILE A 5 2.33 5.11 9.78
C ILE A 5 3.08 3.80 9.57
N ALA A 6 3.78 3.28 10.58
CA ALA A 6 4.55 2.05 10.43
C ALA A 6 3.68 0.81 10.21
N LEU A 7 2.48 0.76 10.81
CA LEU A 7 1.65 -0.44 10.82
C LEU A 7 0.48 -0.40 9.84
N HIS A 8 0.12 0.76 9.27
CA HIS A 8 -1.16 0.91 8.58
C HIS A 8 -1.37 0.01 7.35
N THR A 9 -0.29 -0.53 6.78
CA THR A 9 -0.35 -1.47 5.65
C THR A 9 -0.05 -2.92 6.05
N THR A 10 0.09 -3.23 7.33
CA THR A 10 0.34 -4.61 7.78
C THR A 10 -0.99 -5.35 7.93
N PRO A 11 -1.29 -6.36 7.10
CA PRO A 11 -2.56 -7.08 7.22
C PRO A 11 -2.75 -7.68 8.61
N GLU A 12 -4.00 -7.77 9.08
CA GLU A 12 -4.36 -8.43 10.35
C GLU A 12 -3.75 -7.82 11.63
N ILE A 13 -3.07 -6.66 11.59
CA ILE A 13 -2.53 -6.00 12.80
C ILE A 13 -3.30 -4.74 13.21
N PRO A 14 -3.55 -3.75 12.33
CA PRO A 14 -4.10 -2.44 12.71
C PRO A 14 -5.42 -2.50 13.47
N LEU A 15 -6.29 -3.46 13.15
CA LEU A 15 -7.60 -3.62 13.78
C LEU A 15 -7.53 -4.08 15.25
N HIS A 16 -6.37 -4.59 15.68
CA HIS A 16 -6.09 -4.99 17.08
C HIS A 16 -5.23 -3.96 17.82
N ARG A 17 -5.12 -2.74 17.29
CA ARG A 17 -4.31 -1.65 17.86
C ARG A 17 -5.20 -0.47 18.26
N ALA A 18 -4.57 0.62 18.69
CA ALA A 18 -5.26 1.83 19.08
C ALA A 18 -6.20 2.33 17.95
N PRO A 19 -7.34 2.96 18.29
CA PRO A 19 -8.35 3.37 17.30
C PRO A 19 -7.81 4.20 16.14
N GLU A 20 -6.81 5.04 16.39
CA GLU A 20 -6.18 5.90 15.37
C GLU A 20 -5.39 5.08 14.34
N ILE A 21 -4.83 3.93 14.74
CA ILE A 21 -4.13 3.01 13.85
C ILE A 21 -5.16 2.27 12.99
N ALA A 22 -6.23 1.77 13.61
CA ALA A 22 -7.31 1.10 12.91
C ALA A 22 -7.99 2.03 11.89
N LEU A 23 -8.31 3.27 12.28
CA LEU A 23 -8.93 4.27 11.40
C LEU A 23 -8.01 4.67 10.25
N LEU A 24 -6.71 4.82 10.49
CA LEU A 24 -5.74 5.12 9.42
C LEU A 24 -5.74 4.02 8.35
N THR A 25 -5.69 2.75 8.76
CA THR A 25 -5.78 1.62 7.83
C THR A 25 -7.10 1.61 7.08
N ARG A 26 -8.24 1.80 7.76
CA ARG A 26 -9.57 1.85 7.11
C ARG A 26 -9.68 2.97 6.07
N GLY A 27 -9.08 4.13 6.33
CA GLY A 27 -9.00 5.22 5.37
C GLY A 27 -8.29 4.81 4.09
N VAL A 28 -7.10 4.19 4.21
CA VAL A 28 -6.31 3.75 3.04
C VAL A 28 -6.99 2.60 2.30
N GLU A 29 -7.52 1.63 3.03
CA GLU A 29 -8.27 0.49 2.48
C GLU A 29 -9.48 0.95 1.65
N LEU A 30 -10.27 1.89 2.17
CA LEU A 30 -11.40 2.46 1.46
C LEU A 30 -10.96 3.29 0.26
N ASP A 31 -10.04 4.22 0.46
CA ASP A 31 -9.72 5.24 -0.54
C ASP A 31 -8.92 4.69 -1.73
N VAL A 32 -8.01 3.74 -1.46
CA VAL A 32 -7.12 3.15 -2.48
C VAL A 32 -7.67 1.84 -3.03
N LEU A 33 -8.20 0.97 -2.17
CA LEU A 33 -8.60 -0.40 -2.54
C LEU A 33 -10.11 -0.60 -2.65
N GLY A 34 -10.92 0.38 -2.22
CA GLY A 34 -12.38 0.27 -2.18
C GLY A 34 -12.91 -0.71 -1.11
N ILE A 35 -12.06 -1.13 -0.17
CA ILE A 35 -12.48 -2.05 0.90
C ILE A 35 -13.37 -1.30 1.89
N GLY A 36 -14.54 -1.86 2.17
CA GLY A 36 -15.54 -1.21 3.03
C GLY A 36 -16.32 -0.08 2.34
N TYR A 37 -16.29 0.02 1.01
CA TYR A 37 -17.00 1.05 0.24
C TYR A 37 -18.47 1.20 0.65
N ASP A 38 -19.19 0.09 0.74
CA ASP A 38 -20.63 0.07 1.09
C ASP A 38 -20.91 0.25 2.59
N ALA A 39 -19.88 0.28 3.44
CA ALA A 39 -20.03 0.53 4.87
C ALA A 39 -20.24 2.03 5.18
N ILE A 40 -19.90 2.90 4.23
CA ILE A 40 -20.14 4.35 4.28
C ILE A 40 -21.25 4.67 3.28
N THR A 41 -22.15 5.58 3.60
CA THR A 41 -23.25 5.92 2.69
C THR A 41 -22.76 6.70 1.47
N ASP A 42 -23.52 6.64 0.37
CA ASP A 42 -23.25 7.44 -0.83
C ASP A 42 -23.14 8.93 -0.53
N ALA A 43 -23.99 9.44 0.38
CA ALA A 43 -23.99 10.85 0.79
C ALA A 43 -22.71 11.24 1.55
N GLU A 44 -22.23 10.38 2.46
CA GLU A 44 -20.98 10.62 3.20
C GLU A 44 -19.76 10.57 2.26
N ARG A 45 -19.69 9.58 1.36
CA ARG A 45 -18.61 9.51 0.36
C ARG A 45 -18.63 10.73 -0.55
N ALA A 46 -19.81 11.17 -1.00
CA ALA A 46 -19.96 12.36 -1.83
C ALA A 46 -19.52 13.64 -1.09
N ALA A 47 -19.82 13.77 0.20
CA ALA A 47 -19.39 14.92 1.02
C ALA A 47 -17.85 14.99 1.15
N VAL A 48 -17.19 13.85 1.33
CA VAL A 48 -15.72 13.77 1.36
C VAL A 48 -15.14 14.18 0.02
N VAL A 49 -15.62 13.62 -1.10
CA VAL A 49 -15.10 13.94 -2.44
C VAL A 49 -15.39 15.40 -2.83
N ALA A 50 -16.50 15.98 -2.37
CA ALA A 50 -16.79 17.39 -2.58
C ALA A 50 -15.79 18.31 -1.84
N SER A 51 -15.34 17.89 -0.65
CA SER A 51 -14.36 18.63 0.16
C SER A 51 -12.91 18.37 -0.29
N HIS A 52 -12.65 17.17 -0.80
CA HIS A 52 -11.35 16.69 -1.27
C HIS A 52 -11.50 16.04 -2.65
N PRO A 53 -11.60 16.86 -3.72
CA PRO A 53 -11.69 16.34 -5.07
C PRO A 53 -10.49 15.45 -5.40
N ARG A 54 -10.74 14.34 -6.08
CA ARG A 54 -9.74 13.33 -6.43
C ARG A 54 -9.70 13.00 -7.93
N PRO A 55 -9.63 14.02 -8.83
CA PRO A 55 -9.53 13.77 -10.26
C PRO A 55 -8.27 12.96 -10.55
N ASP A 56 -8.36 12.02 -11.49
CA ASP A 56 -7.22 11.21 -11.97
C ASP A 56 -6.43 10.42 -10.90
N PHE A 57 -7.02 10.26 -9.70
CA PHE A 57 -6.32 9.73 -8.53
C PHE A 57 -5.62 8.39 -8.76
N LYS A 58 -6.23 7.50 -9.56
CA LYS A 58 -5.66 6.16 -9.81
C LYS A 58 -4.34 6.24 -10.57
N ASP A 59 -4.24 7.14 -11.54
CA ASP A 59 -3.03 7.30 -12.33
C ASP A 59 -2.00 8.10 -11.53
N GLU A 60 -2.43 9.16 -10.83
CA GLU A 60 -1.56 9.96 -9.96
C GLU A 60 -0.95 9.15 -8.80
N ILE A 61 -1.72 8.29 -8.13
CA ILE A 61 -1.20 7.49 -7.01
C ILE A 61 -0.22 6.41 -7.50
N LEU A 62 -0.46 5.82 -8.66
CA LEU A 62 0.45 4.83 -9.26
C LEU A 62 1.75 5.50 -9.75
N ALA A 63 1.66 6.70 -10.33
CA ALA A 63 2.83 7.51 -10.66
C ALA A 63 3.63 7.86 -9.41
N ALA A 64 2.97 8.34 -8.34
CA ALA A 64 3.63 8.67 -7.08
C ALA A 64 4.32 7.46 -6.42
N PHE A 65 3.70 6.27 -6.46
CA PHE A 65 4.37 5.05 -5.99
C PHE A 65 5.58 4.68 -6.86
N THR A 66 5.46 4.81 -8.18
CA THR A 66 6.56 4.52 -9.11
C THR A 66 7.73 5.47 -8.86
N ASP A 67 7.50 6.77 -8.90
CA ASP A 67 8.51 7.81 -8.70
C ASP A 67 9.19 7.67 -7.33
N GLY A 68 8.41 7.39 -6.28
CA GLY A 68 8.94 7.23 -4.92
C GLY A 68 9.82 6.00 -4.73
N LEU A 69 9.74 4.99 -5.59
CA LEU A 69 10.35 3.67 -5.38
C LEU A 69 11.36 3.27 -6.44
N HIS A 70 11.33 3.86 -7.64
CA HIS A 70 12.18 3.45 -8.76
C HIS A 70 13.69 3.52 -8.43
N ASP A 71 14.13 4.50 -7.63
CA ASP A 71 15.52 4.65 -7.17
C ASP A 71 15.90 3.73 -5.99
N ARG A 72 14.93 3.01 -5.43
CA ARG A 72 15.12 2.10 -4.28
C ARG A 72 14.29 0.82 -4.43
N PRO A 73 14.42 0.12 -5.56
CA PRO A 73 13.54 -0.98 -5.94
C PRO A 73 13.55 -2.12 -4.91
N ASP A 74 14.69 -2.36 -4.25
CA ASP A 74 14.86 -3.42 -3.26
C ASP A 74 13.95 -3.24 -2.02
N THR A 75 13.51 -2.01 -1.73
CA THR A 75 12.58 -1.73 -0.61
C THR A 75 11.16 -2.27 -0.84
N THR A 76 10.87 -2.73 -2.06
CA THR A 76 9.58 -3.32 -2.42
C THR A 76 9.52 -4.82 -2.15
N PHE A 77 10.65 -5.46 -1.80
CA PHE A 77 10.69 -6.89 -1.51
C PHE A 77 9.71 -7.26 -0.39
N GLY A 78 8.84 -8.23 -0.67
CA GLY A 78 7.84 -8.71 0.29
C GLY A 78 6.61 -7.83 0.46
N ASN A 79 6.38 -6.81 -0.39
CA ASN A 79 5.16 -5.99 -0.34
C ASN A 79 4.57 -5.68 -1.72
N VAL A 80 3.33 -5.18 -1.73
CA VAL A 80 2.54 -4.92 -2.95
C VAL A 80 3.16 -3.89 -3.90
N LYS A 81 4.15 -3.11 -3.45
CA LYS A 81 4.79 -2.12 -4.32
C LYS A 81 5.69 -2.74 -5.39
N ALA A 82 6.10 -4.00 -5.21
CA ALA A 82 6.75 -4.75 -6.26
C ALA A 82 5.83 -4.93 -7.49
N ASP A 83 4.51 -4.94 -7.30
CA ASP A 83 3.55 -4.98 -8.40
C ASP A 83 3.54 -3.69 -9.21
N VAL A 84 3.64 -2.54 -8.52
CA VAL A 84 3.73 -1.22 -9.17
C VAL A 84 4.99 -1.14 -10.03
N LEU A 85 6.16 -1.45 -9.46
CA LEU A 85 7.41 -1.38 -10.22
C LEU A 85 7.46 -2.36 -11.39
N ALA A 86 6.92 -3.58 -11.22
CA ALA A 86 6.86 -4.54 -12.31
C ALA A 86 5.95 -4.10 -13.46
N HIS A 87 4.96 -3.25 -13.19
CA HIS A 87 4.09 -2.71 -14.22
C HIS A 87 4.70 -1.48 -14.92
N PHE A 88 5.33 -0.58 -14.17
CA PHE A 88 5.71 0.75 -14.67
C PHE A 88 7.21 0.97 -14.91
N VAL A 89 8.09 0.12 -14.38
CA VAL A 89 9.55 0.27 -14.53
C VAL A 89 10.12 -0.82 -15.45
N PRO A 90 10.50 -0.48 -16.70
CA PRO A 90 11.09 -1.44 -17.63
C PRO A 90 12.37 -2.07 -17.06
N GLY A 91 12.45 -3.39 -17.13
CA GLY A 91 13.61 -4.14 -16.64
C GLY A 91 13.66 -4.35 -15.13
N PHE A 92 12.67 -3.87 -14.36
CA PHE A 92 12.57 -4.24 -12.95
C PHE A 92 12.33 -5.75 -12.79
N VAL A 93 13.17 -6.39 -11.98
CA VAL A 93 13.06 -7.80 -11.63
C VAL A 93 12.72 -7.88 -10.15
N ARG A 94 11.61 -8.56 -9.83
CA ARG A 94 11.21 -8.78 -8.44
C ARG A 94 12.23 -9.66 -7.74
N GLY A 95 12.53 -9.35 -6.49
CA GLY A 95 13.25 -10.28 -5.63
C GLY A 95 12.42 -11.56 -5.41
N ASP A 96 13.11 -12.69 -5.36
CA ASP A 96 12.51 -14.00 -5.12
C ASP A 96 12.89 -14.50 -3.72
N PHE A 97 11.86 -14.72 -2.90
CA PHE A 97 12.01 -15.18 -1.52
C PHE A 97 12.48 -16.63 -1.42
N VAL A 98 12.08 -17.49 -2.35
CA VAL A 98 12.53 -18.89 -2.38
C VAL A 98 14.02 -18.93 -2.69
N ASP A 99 14.45 -18.15 -3.67
CA ASP A 99 15.87 -18.00 -4.02
C ASP A 99 16.72 -17.49 -2.85
N ALA A 100 16.19 -16.55 -2.05
CA ALA A 100 16.87 -16.04 -0.86
C ALA A 100 17.08 -17.14 0.19
N ILE A 101 16.11 -18.06 0.35
CA ILE A 101 16.23 -19.21 1.25
C ILE A 101 17.28 -20.20 0.72
N LEU A 102 17.19 -20.60 -0.56
CA LEU A 102 18.10 -21.58 -1.16
C LEU A 102 19.56 -21.11 -1.21
N LYS A 103 19.80 -19.81 -1.26
CA LYS A 103 21.14 -19.19 -1.26
C LYS A 103 21.64 -18.85 0.16
N SER A 104 20.86 -19.18 1.19
CA SER A 104 21.26 -18.98 2.58
C SER A 104 22.57 -19.71 2.89
N ALA A 105 23.50 -19.05 3.58
CA ALA A 105 24.80 -19.62 3.95
C ALA A 105 24.72 -20.64 5.11
N TRP A 106 23.53 -20.79 5.72
CA TRP A 106 23.30 -21.80 6.73
C TRP A 106 23.45 -23.19 6.11
N SER A 107 24.35 -24.00 6.66
CA SER A 107 24.48 -25.41 6.29
C SER A 107 23.26 -26.18 6.81
N GLU A 108 22.61 -26.95 5.94
CA GLU A 108 21.66 -27.99 6.33
C GLU A 108 22.37 -29.24 6.88
#